data_AF-A0A139PKG0-F1
#
_entry.id   AF-A0A139PKG0-F1
#
_cell.length_a   1.000
_cell.length_b   1.000
_cell.length_c   1.000
_cell.angle_alpha   90.00
_cell.angle_beta   90.00
_cell.angle_gamma   90.00
#
_symmetry.space_group_name_H-M   'P 1'
#
loop_
_entity.id
_entity.type
_entity.pdbx_description
1 polymer ?
#
loop_
_entity_poly.entity_id
_entity_poly.type
_entity_poly.pdbx_seq_one_letter_code
_entity_poly.pdbx_strand_id
1 'polypeptide(L)'
;MKKSIFKASFEESLNLEDDGFRKLQQEQHDKIAKFFKKGQASLWFRIRSFIVGLICPVGFNFMLLIVSMAFHESDTLTLPIAKHESLTVNVFLILLLIWLFLVILGKFIKRVYLLPYRYQFHAFTSLLWFLLEIDLVVNDILLANLAFWEIIAIYGVIMVFIYMMLSMELTGLRKLMYDEERQVTFRDKVARIISIYGMGILGIGIVIKHIFGIFTVDISNSMKALGFLLLWVFSNILVIAIIVFIGLPYFLQAYYKWKYPEEYRKWEGKSVEEWYGKKYLKKHKELLK
;
A
#
# COMPACT_ATOMS: atom_id res chain seq x y z
N MET A 1 25.60 -13.24 13.04
CA MET A 1 24.19 -12.84 13.11
C MET A 1 23.77 -12.19 11.78
N LYS A 2 22.90 -12.83 10.98
CA LYS A 2 22.41 -12.25 9.72
C LYS A 2 21.61 -10.97 10.06
N LYS A 3 22.12 -9.79 9.68
CA LYS A 3 21.49 -8.51 10.08
C LYS A 3 20.32 -8.09 9.19
N SER A 4 20.22 -8.62 7.97
CA SER A 4 19.31 -8.11 6.95
C SER A 4 18.21 -9.13 6.66
N ILE A 5 16.95 -8.67 6.66
CA ILE A 5 15.76 -9.45 6.30
C ILE A 5 15.77 -9.98 4.87
N PHE A 6 16.79 -9.68 4.05
CA PHE A 6 16.95 -10.18 2.67
C PHE A 6 17.97 -11.34 2.56
N LYS A 7 18.65 -11.69 3.65
CA LYS A 7 19.71 -12.71 3.69
C LYS A 7 19.25 -14.05 4.28
N ALA A 8 17.95 -14.26 4.48
CA ALA A 8 17.45 -15.53 4.99
C ALA A 8 17.70 -16.68 4.00
N SER A 9 17.94 -17.88 4.53
CA SER A 9 17.91 -19.14 3.77
C SER A 9 16.47 -19.45 3.35
N PHE A 10 16.31 -20.51 2.57
CA PHE A 10 14.99 -20.98 2.21
C PHE A 10 14.19 -21.36 3.47
N GLU A 11 14.77 -22.16 4.36
CA GLU A 11 14.16 -22.64 5.61
C GLU A 11 13.76 -21.48 6.52
N GLU A 12 14.67 -20.53 6.77
CA GLU A 12 14.39 -19.32 7.55
C GLU A 12 13.27 -18.47 6.92
N SER A 13 13.20 -18.42 5.58
CA SER A 13 12.15 -17.66 4.88
C SER A 13 10.76 -18.30 4.96
N LEU A 14 10.67 -19.61 5.23
CA LEU A 14 9.39 -20.29 5.45
C LEU A 14 8.68 -19.78 6.71
N ASN A 15 9.42 -19.25 7.70
CA ASN A 15 8.82 -18.67 8.91
C ASN A 15 7.92 -17.45 8.62
N LEU A 16 8.04 -16.82 7.44
CA LEU A 16 7.10 -15.81 6.98
C LEU A 16 5.67 -16.36 6.77
N GLU A 17 5.50 -17.69 6.67
CA GLU A 17 4.19 -18.38 6.71
C GLU A 17 3.47 -18.20 8.03
N ASP A 18 4.19 -17.91 9.11
CA ASP A 18 3.58 -17.68 10.43
C ASP A 18 3.36 -16.22 10.77
N ASP A 19 3.59 -15.34 9.80
CA ASP A 19 3.42 -13.91 9.93
C ASP A 19 1.94 -13.50 9.97
N GLY A 20 1.50 -12.93 11.09
CA GLY A 20 0.10 -12.54 11.28
C GLY A 20 -0.36 -11.45 10.29
N PHE A 21 0.49 -10.46 9.99
CA PHE A 21 0.11 -9.37 9.10
C PHE A 21 0.09 -9.80 7.64
N ARG A 22 1.04 -10.63 7.19
CA ARG A 22 0.97 -11.25 5.87
C ARG A 22 -0.29 -12.07 5.72
N LYS A 23 -0.69 -12.84 6.75
CA LYS A 23 -1.92 -13.66 6.72
C LYS A 23 -3.18 -12.83 6.43
N LEU A 24 -3.21 -11.55 6.82
CA LEU A 24 -4.32 -10.64 6.48
C LEU A 24 -4.48 -10.45 4.95
N GLN A 25 -3.41 -10.57 4.17
CA GLN A 25 -3.44 -10.51 2.71
C GLN A 25 -3.66 -11.86 2.04
N GLN A 26 -3.62 -12.97 2.79
CA GLN A 26 -3.65 -14.31 2.20
C GLN A 26 -4.96 -14.58 1.45
N GLU A 27 -6.10 -14.25 2.04
CA GLU A 27 -7.41 -14.48 1.41
C GLU A 27 -7.53 -13.67 0.10
N GLN A 28 -7.08 -12.42 0.11
CA GLN A 28 -7.08 -11.57 -1.08
C GLN A 28 -6.09 -12.09 -2.14
N HIS A 29 -4.90 -12.52 -1.72
CA HIS A 29 -3.91 -13.15 -2.59
C HIS A 29 -4.49 -14.39 -3.29
N ASP A 30 -5.12 -15.29 -2.55
CA ASP A 30 -5.68 -16.53 -3.09
C ASP A 30 -6.83 -16.27 -4.05
N LYS A 31 -7.69 -15.28 -3.74
CA LYS A 31 -8.74 -14.78 -4.66
C LYS A 31 -8.13 -14.27 -5.96
N ILE A 32 -7.03 -13.52 -5.88
CA ILE A 32 -6.34 -12.98 -7.06
C ILE A 32 -5.64 -14.10 -7.86
N ALA A 33 -4.98 -15.04 -7.19
CA ALA A 33 -4.26 -16.15 -7.79
C ALA A 33 -5.16 -17.01 -8.70
N LYS A 34 -6.44 -17.18 -8.33
CA LYS A 34 -7.45 -17.91 -9.12
C LYS A 34 -7.67 -17.33 -10.53
N PHE A 35 -7.34 -16.05 -10.77
CA PHE A 35 -7.46 -15.43 -12.09
C PHE A 35 -6.31 -15.77 -13.05
N PHE A 36 -5.21 -16.33 -12.55
CA PHE A 36 -3.98 -16.60 -13.32
C PHE A 36 -3.81 -18.08 -13.72
N LYS A 37 -4.90 -18.76 -14.10
CA LYS A 37 -4.86 -20.19 -14.49
C LYS A 37 -3.94 -20.43 -15.70
N LYS A 38 -3.17 -21.53 -15.67
CA LYS A 38 -2.31 -22.01 -16.78
C LYS A 38 -1.29 -20.98 -17.32
N GLY A 39 -0.81 -20.03 -16.53
CA GLY A 39 0.16 -19.04 -17.04
C GLY A 39 -0.42 -17.70 -17.44
N GLN A 40 -1.74 -17.50 -17.39
CA GLN A 40 -2.36 -16.31 -17.97
C GLN A 40 -3.53 -15.80 -17.12
N ALA A 41 -3.59 -14.47 -16.98
CA ALA A 41 -4.81 -13.81 -16.53
C ALA A 41 -5.95 -14.08 -17.52
N SER A 42 -7.15 -14.40 -17.01
CA SER A 42 -8.37 -14.46 -17.82
C SER A 42 -8.64 -13.13 -18.52
N LEU A 43 -9.28 -13.17 -19.69
CA LEU A 43 -9.61 -11.95 -20.45
C LEU A 43 -10.46 -11.00 -19.60
N TRP A 44 -11.48 -11.53 -18.92
CA TRP A 44 -12.33 -10.76 -18.01
C TRP A 44 -11.54 -10.10 -16.89
N PHE A 45 -10.58 -10.80 -16.27
CA PHE A 45 -9.75 -10.22 -15.23
C PHE A 45 -8.87 -9.08 -15.77
N ARG A 46 -8.35 -9.19 -16.99
CA ARG A 46 -7.58 -8.11 -17.64
C ARG A 46 -8.44 -6.87 -17.88
N ILE A 47 -9.65 -7.06 -18.43
CA ILE A 47 -10.61 -5.98 -18.68
C ILE A 47 -11.00 -5.30 -17.35
N ARG A 48 -11.41 -6.09 -16.34
CA ARG A 48 -11.73 -5.58 -15.01
C ARG A 48 -10.55 -4.81 -14.40
N SER A 49 -9.34 -5.36 -14.47
CA SER A 49 -8.14 -4.70 -13.92
C SER A 49 -7.82 -3.39 -14.65
N PHE A 50 -8.04 -3.34 -15.95
CA PHE A 50 -7.87 -2.13 -16.75
C PHE A 50 -8.91 -1.06 -16.35
N ILE A 51 -10.19 -1.42 -16.25
CA ILE A 51 -11.26 -0.52 -15.82
C ILE A 51 -10.99 0.01 -14.41
N VAL A 52 -10.66 -0.87 -13.46
CA VAL A 52 -10.31 -0.46 -12.08
C VAL A 52 -9.08 0.44 -12.08
N GLY A 53 -8.08 0.16 -12.91
CA GLY A 53 -6.89 1.00 -13.07
C GLY A 53 -7.17 2.39 -13.64
N LEU A 54 -8.17 2.52 -14.51
CA LEU A 54 -8.63 3.82 -15.01
C LEU A 54 -9.46 4.58 -13.98
N ILE A 55 -10.44 3.92 -13.36
CA ILE A 55 -11.36 4.60 -12.45
C ILE A 55 -10.68 5.00 -11.15
N CYS A 56 -9.98 4.06 -10.49
CA CYS A 56 -9.47 4.28 -9.16
C CYS A 56 -8.15 5.09 -9.20
N PRO A 57 -7.03 4.57 -9.72
CA PRO A 57 -5.80 5.35 -9.80
C PRO A 57 -5.91 6.62 -10.66
N VAL A 58 -6.52 6.59 -11.85
CA VAL A 58 -6.52 7.79 -12.72
C VAL A 58 -7.69 8.71 -12.39
N GLY A 59 -8.91 8.15 -12.29
CA GLY A 59 -10.12 8.93 -12.06
C GLY A 59 -10.15 9.61 -10.68
N PHE A 60 -9.88 8.90 -9.58
CA PHE A 60 -9.91 9.53 -8.25
C PHE A 60 -8.77 10.53 -8.03
N ASN A 61 -7.57 10.29 -8.56
CA ASN A 61 -6.49 11.28 -8.55
C ASN A 61 -6.84 12.52 -9.39
N PHE A 62 -7.45 12.32 -10.56
CA PHE A 62 -7.96 13.45 -11.34
C PHE A 62 -9.01 14.26 -10.58
N MET A 63 -9.87 13.61 -9.79
CA MET A 63 -10.80 14.34 -8.92
C MET A 63 -10.08 15.19 -7.86
N LEU A 64 -8.92 14.76 -7.34
CA LEU A 64 -8.10 15.57 -6.43
C LEU A 64 -7.54 16.82 -7.12
N LEU A 65 -7.10 16.68 -8.38
CA LEU A 65 -6.69 17.84 -9.20
C LEU A 65 -7.86 18.83 -9.38
N ILE A 66 -9.06 18.33 -9.69
CA ILE A 66 -10.26 19.19 -9.80
C ILE A 66 -10.57 19.88 -8.46
N VAL A 67 -10.47 19.17 -7.34
CA VAL A 67 -10.65 19.76 -6.01
C VAL A 67 -9.60 20.85 -5.73
N SER A 68 -8.34 20.60 -6.08
CA SER A 68 -7.27 21.59 -5.96
C SER A 68 -7.60 22.86 -6.75
N MET A 69 -7.91 22.73 -8.04
CA MET A 69 -8.28 23.87 -8.89
C MET A 69 -9.50 24.61 -8.34
N ALA A 70 -10.53 23.87 -7.91
CA ALA A 70 -11.73 24.46 -7.34
C ALA A 70 -11.45 25.25 -6.05
N PHE A 71 -10.49 24.84 -5.22
CA PHE A 71 -10.09 25.61 -4.04
C PHE A 71 -9.38 26.91 -4.41
N HIS A 72 -8.51 26.89 -5.42
CA HIS A 72 -7.77 28.08 -5.85
C HIS A 72 -8.60 29.08 -6.67
N GLU A 73 -9.66 28.62 -7.34
CA GLU A 73 -10.61 29.47 -8.09
C GLU A 73 -11.80 29.95 -7.24
N SER A 74 -11.98 29.46 -6.02
CA SER A 74 -13.19 29.75 -5.22
C SER A 74 -13.13 31.09 -4.51
N ASP A 75 -14.07 31.97 -4.84
CA ASP A 75 -14.33 33.23 -4.12
C ASP A 75 -15.06 33.03 -2.78
N THR A 76 -15.57 31.84 -2.51
CA THR A 76 -16.43 31.52 -1.35
C THR A 76 -15.75 30.61 -0.33
N LEU A 77 -14.50 30.20 -0.58
CA LEU A 77 -13.74 29.36 0.33
C LEU A 77 -13.47 30.12 1.64
N THR A 78 -13.94 29.55 2.75
CA THR A 78 -13.79 30.17 4.08
C THR A 78 -12.41 29.94 4.71
N LEU A 79 -11.65 28.97 4.18
CA LEU A 79 -10.31 28.65 4.62
C LEU A 79 -9.26 29.32 3.72
N PRO A 80 -8.27 30.04 4.28
CA PRO A 80 -7.15 30.56 3.50
C PRO A 80 -6.40 29.44 2.78
N ILE A 81 -6.03 29.68 1.52
CA ILE A 81 -5.21 28.79 0.70
C ILE A 81 -3.99 29.54 0.16
N ALA A 82 -2.88 28.85 -0.01
CA ALA A 82 -1.65 29.45 -0.50
C ALA A 82 -1.85 30.00 -1.91
N LYS A 83 -1.18 31.10 -2.26
CA LYS A 83 -1.26 31.68 -3.61
C LYS A 83 -0.68 30.77 -4.70
N HIS A 84 0.23 29.89 -4.30
CA HIS A 84 0.85 28.93 -5.20
C HIS A 84 0.11 27.60 -5.06
N GLU A 85 -0.21 26.98 -6.19
CA GLU A 85 -0.85 25.67 -6.26
C GLU A 85 0.21 24.56 -6.19
N SER A 86 0.19 23.73 -5.15
CA SER A 86 1.11 22.58 -5.06
C SER A 86 0.75 21.48 -6.05
N LEU A 87 -0.56 21.21 -6.25
CA LEU A 87 -1.06 20.22 -7.21
C LEU A 87 -1.51 20.90 -8.51
N THR A 88 -0.55 21.32 -9.33
CA THR A 88 -0.83 21.81 -10.68
C THR A 88 -1.12 20.67 -11.66
N VAL A 89 -1.71 21.00 -12.82
CA VAL A 89 -1.87 20.05 -13.94
C VAL A 89 -0.53 19.39 -14.32
N ASN A 90 0.57 20.17 -14.34
CA ASN A 90 1.89 19.64 -14.67
C ASN A 90 2.39 18.64 -13.63
N VAL A 91 2.22 18.97 -12.33
CA VAL A 91 2.60 18.07 -11.23
C VAL A 91 1.77 16.78 -11.31
N PHE A 92 0.46 16.88 -11.50
CA PHE A 92 -0.41 15.72 -11.70
C PHE A 92 0.07 14.83 -12.86
N LEU A 93 0.37 15.42 -14.03
CA LEU A 93 0.85 14.67 -15.18
C LEU A 93 2.20 13.98 -14.91
N ILE A 94 3.12 14.64 -14.20
CA ILE A 94 4.40 14.04 -13.80
C ILE A 94 4.16 12.83 -12.88
N LEU A 95 3.30 12.96 -11.87
CA LEU A 95 2.98 11.87 -10.94
C LEU A 95 2.28 10.70 -11.65
N LEU A 96 1.34 11.01 -12.55
CA LEU A 96 0.69 10.01 -13.42
C LEU A 96 1.72 9.26 -14.28
N LEU A 97 2.67 9.97 -14.89
CA LEU A 97 3.73 9.35 -15.71
C LEU A 97 4.64 8.44 -14.85
N ILE A 98 5.01 8.87 -13.65
CA ILE A 98 5.79 8.05 -12.71
C ILE A 98 5.01 6.76 -12.36
N TRP A 99 3.73 6.88 -12.05
CA TRP A 99 2.91 5.71 -11.73
C TRP A 99 2.75 4.78 -12.94
N LEU A 100 2.50 5.31 -14.14
CA LEU A 100 2.43 4.54 -15.38
C LEU A 100 3.76 3.82 -15.68
N PHE A 101 4.89 4.46 -15.39
CA PHE A 101 6.20 3.82 -15.49
C PHE A 101 6.32 2.63 -14.52
N LEU A 102 5.88 2.77 -13.26
CA LEU A 102 5.82 1.64 -12.30
C LEU A 102 4.88 0.52 -12.80
N VAL A 103 3.77 0.87 -13.45
CA VAL A 103 2.87 -0.10 -14.09
C VAL A 103 3.60 -0.88 -15.19
N ILE A 104 4.35 -0.19 -16.04
CA ILE A 104 5.16 -0.80 -17.11
C ILE A 104 6.25 -1.69 -16.51
N LEU A 105 6.96 -1.25 -15.47
CA LEU A 105 7.98 -2.05 -14.79
C LEU A 105 7.40 -3.38 -14.28
N GLY A 106 6.20 -3.35 -13.69
CA GLY A 106 5.53 -4.57 -13.26
C GLY A 106 5.29 -5.57 -14.40
N LYS A 107 5.09 -5.12 -15.65
CA LYS A 107 4.84 -6.01 -16.81
C LYS A 107 6.03 -6.92 -17.15
N PHE A 108 7.23 -6.61 -16.67
CA PHE A 108 8.39 -7.50 -16.82
C PHE A 108 8.26 -8.78 -15.98
N ILE A 109 7.45 -8.77 -14.92
CA ILE A 109 7.16 -9.94 -14.09
C ILE A 109 6.13 -10.83 -14.81
N LYS A 110 6.58 -12.01 -15.25
CA LYS A 110 5.80 -12.95 -16.09
C LYS A 110 5.56 -14.33 -15.48
N ARG A 111 6.27 -14.68 -14.41
CA ARG A 111 6.15 -15.97 -13.69
C ARG A 111 4.85 -16.01 -12.90
N VAL A 112 4.08 -17.10 -12.99
CA VAL A 112 2.70 -17.18 -12.46
C VAL A 112 2.62 -16.89 -10.99
N TYR A 113 3.49 -17.52 -10.19
CA TYR A 113 3.52 -17.34 -8.74
C TYR A 113 3.76 -15.88 -8.31
N LEU A 114 4.32 -15.03 -9.17
CA LEU A 114 4.55 -13.60 -8.90
C LEU A 114 3.42 -12.68 -9.40
N LEU A 115 2.49 -13.17 -10.22
CA LEU A 115 1.45 -12.31 -10.83
C LEU A 115 0.46 -11.71 -9.81
N PRO A 116 0.02 -12.43 -8.75
CA PRO A 116 -0.79 -11.82 -7.70
C PRO A 116 -0.05 -10.70 -6.95
N TYR A 117 1.23 -10.90 -6.66
CA TYR A 117 2.07 -9.88 -6.02
C TYR A 117 2.23 -8.65 -6.93
N ARG A 118 2.42 -8.84 -8.24
CA ARG A 118 2.44 -7.74 -9.21
C ARG A 118 1.13 -6.94 -9.19
N TYR A 119 -0.02 -7.61 -9.16
CA TYR A 119 -1.31 -6.92 -9.10
C TYR A 119 -1.40 -6.04 -7.85
N GLN A 120 -1.03 -6.57 -6.68
CA GLN A 120 -1.01 -5.81 -5.44
C GLN A 120 0.03 -4.69 -5.46
N PHE A 121 1.21 -4.89 -6.05
CA PHE A 121 2.21 -3.84 -6.20
C PHE A 121 1.63 -2.59 -6.88
N HIS A 122 0.82 -2.77 -7.94
CA HIS A 122 0.14 -1.65 -8.59
C HIS A 122 -0.90 -0.98 -7.69
N ALA A 123 -1.63 -1.75 -6.88
CA ALA A 123 -2.60 -1.20 -5.92
C ALA A 123 -1.93 -0.40 -4.79
N PHE A 124 -0.86 -0.93 -4.19
CA PHE A 124 -0.11 -0.25 -3.13
C PHE A 124 0.58 1.02 -3.66
N THR A 125 1.14 0.98 -4.88
CA THR A 125 1.75 2.17 -5.49
C THR A 125 0.70 3.21 -5.89
N SER A 126 -0.51 2.81 -6.30
CA SER A 126 -1.60 3.77 -6.53
C SER A 126 -2.10 4.41 -5.23
N LEU A 127 -2.13 3.66 -4.12
CA LEU A 127 -2.50 4.20 -2.81
C LEU A 127 -1.50 5.25 -2.33
N LEU A 128 -0.20 5.00 -2.52
CA LEU A 128 0.86 5.98 -2.23
C LEU A 128 0.74 7.24 -3.08
N TRP A 129 0.48 7.07 -4.38
CA TRP A 129 0.26 8.20 -5.28
C TRP A 129 -0.96 9.03 -4.86
N PHE A 130 -2.08 8.38 -4.51
CA PHE A 130 -3.27 9.08 -4.02
C PHE A 130 -3.02 9.85 -2.72
N LEU A 131 -2.29 9.25 -1.77
CA LEU A 131 -1.90 9.95 -0.54
C LEU A 131 -1.04 11.18 -0.83
N LEU A 132 -0.05 11.05 -1.73
CA LEU A 132 0.82 12.15 -2.12
C LEU A 132 0.03 13.34 -2.71
N GLU A 133 -0.98 13.08 -3.54
CA GLU A 133 -1.81 14.16 -4.09
C GLU A 133 -2.68 14.83 -3.02
N ILE A 134 -3.25 14.06 -2.08
CA ILE A 134 -3.94 14.64 -0.91
C ILE A 134 -2.98 15.54 -0.14
N ASP A 135 -1.74 15.09 0.10
CA ASP A 135 -0.74 15.88 0.82
C ASP A 135 -0.41 17.19 0.11
N LEU A 136 -0.34 17.20 -1.23
CA LEU A 136 -0.12 18.42 -1.99
C LEU A 136 -1.29 19.40 -1.83
N VAL A 137 -2.54 18.93 -1.92
CA VAL A 137 -3.72 19.80 -1.71
C VAL A 137 -3.76 20.35 -0.28
N VAL A 138 -3.53 19.50 0.72
CA VAL A 138 -3.53 19.92 2.12
C VAL A 138 -2.37 20.87 2.42
N ASN A 139 -1.22 20.69 1.79
CA ASN A 139 -0.06 21.57 1.98
C ASN A 139 -0.36 23.03 1.58
N ASP A 140 -1.18 23.27 0.56
CA ASP A 140 -1.60 24.63 0.20
C ASP A 140 -2.42 25.29 1.32
N ILE A 141 -3.25 24.52 2.03
CA ILE A 141 -3.99 24.98 3.21
C ILE A 141 -3.00 25.24 4.36
N LEU A 142 -2.07 24.32 4.63
CA LEU A 142 -1.10 24.50 5.71
C LEU A 142 -0.23 25.75 5.51
N LEU A 143 0.29 25.94 4.30
CA LEU A 143 1.16 27.08 3.95
C LEU A 143 0.48 28.45 4.12
N ALA A 144 -0.85 28.52 3.99
CA ALA A 144 -1.60 29.76 4.20
C ALA A 144 -1.98 30.02 5.66
N ASN A 145 -2.00 28.99 6.50
CA ASN A 145 -2.55 29.09 7.86
C ASN A 145 -1.51 28.91 8.96
N LEU A 146 -0.36 28.31 8.68
CA LEU A 146 0.65 27.95 9.68
C LEU A 146 2.01 28.58 9.35
N ALA A 147 2.81 28.83 10.39
CA ALA A 147 4.20 29.19 10.23
C ALA A 147 5.00 28.00 9.70
N PHE A 148 6.06 28.29 8.94
CA PHE A 148 6.93 27.26 8.34
C PHE A 148 7.45 26.23 9.36
N TRP A 149 7.82 26.66 10.57
CA TRP A 149 8.29 25.77 11.64
C TRP A 149 7.20 24.83 12.18
N GLU A 150 5.94 25.25 12.17
CA GLU A 150 4.80 24.41 12.58
C GLU A 150 4.55 23.31 11.54
N ILE A 151 4.66 23.63 10.25
CA ILE A 151 4.57 22.66 9.16
C ILE A 151 5.71 21.63 9.27
N ILE A 152 6.94 22.07 9.52
CA ILE A 152 8.08 21.17 9.80
C ILE A 152 7.78 20.28 11.00
N ALA A 153 7.23 20.82 12.09
CA ALA A 153 6.90 20.04 13.28
C ALA A 153 5.87 18.94 12.96
N ILE A 154 4.83 19.26 12.18
CA ILE A 154 3.79 18.29 11.78
C ILE A 154 4.38 17.15 10.95
N TYR A 155 5.13 17.46 9.88
CA TYR A 155 5.79 16.43 9.08
C TYR A 155 6.85 15.67 9.89
N GLY A 156 7.53 16.35 10.83
CA GLY A 156 8.47 15.72 11.77
C GLY A 156 7.79 14.65 12.62
N VAL A 157 6.60 14.93 13.16
CA VAL A 157 5.78 13.95 13.90
C VAL A 157 5.42 12.76 13.01
N ILE A 158 4.92 13.00 11.79
CA ILE A 158 4.61 11.92 10.83
C ILE A 158 5.86 11.06 10.59
N MET A 159 7.01 11.67 10.32
CA MET A 159 8.26 10.97 10.06
C MET A 159 8.74 10.12 11.26
N VAL A 160 8.58 10.61 12.49
CA VAL A 160 8.88 9.83 13.71
C VAL A 160 8.01 8.58 13.77
N PHE A 161 6.70 8.70 13.52
CA PHE A 161 5.81 7.54 13.49
C PHE A 161 6.20 6.55 12.38
N ILE A 162 6.50 7.03 11.17
CA ILE A 162 6.95 6.18 10.06
C ILE A 162 8.22 5.41 10.44
N TYR A 163 9.22 6.11 11.01
CA TYR A 163 10.46 5.50 11.47
C TYR A 163 10.22 4.43 12.55
N MET A 164 9.38 4.73 13.54
CA MET A 164 9.01 3.78 14.59
C MET A 164 8.34 2.54 14.01
N MET A 165 7.37 2.70 13.11
CA MET A 165 6.67 1.58 12.46
C MET A 165 7.63 0.71 11.65
N LEU A 166 8.48 1.31 10.82
CA LEU A 166 9.48 0.58 10.04
C LEU A 166 10.47 -0.16 10.95
N SER A 167 10.95 0.49 12.00
CA SER A 167 11.89 -0.12 12.95
C SER A 167 11.26 -1.32 13.67
N MET A 168 10.02 -1.19 14.10
CA MET A 168 9.24 -2.29 14.70
C MET A 168 9.06 -3.44 13.72
N GLU A 169 8.65 -3.16 12.48
CA GLU A 169 8.40 -4.20 11.48
C GLU A 169 9.67 -4.93 11.07
N LEU A 170 10.74 -4.20 10.76
CA LEU A 170 12.03 -4.81 10.38
C LEU A 170 12.63 -5.65 11.50
N THR A 171 12.47 -5.21 12.76
CA THR A 171 12.89 -5.99 13.92
C THR A 171 12.01 -7.23 14.11
N GLY A 172 10.69 -7.08 13.98
CA GLY A 172 9.73 -8.16 14.08
C GLY A 172 9.97 -9.26 13.05
N LEU A 173 10.15 -8.89 11.77
CA LEU A 173 10.43 -9.84 10.70
C LEU A 173 11.79 -10.52 10.84
N ARG A 174 12.80 -9.79 11.34
CA ARG A 174 14.12 -10.37 11.62
C ARG A 174 14.01 -11.47 12.67
N LYS A 175 13.32 -11.19 13.78
CA LYS A 175 13.07 -12.18 14.83
C LYS A 175 12.26 -13.36 14.32
N LEU A 176 11.18 -13.09 13.57
CA LEU A 176 10.33 -14.13 12.99
C LEU A 176 11.12 -15.09 12.09
N MET A 177 12.02 -14.58 11.25
CA MET A 177 12.76 -15.43 10.30
C MET A 177 13.95 -16.15 10.92
N TYR A 178 14.63 -15.57 11.92
CA TYR A 178 15.91 -16.08 12.43
C TYR A 178 15.85 -16.71 13.82
N ASP A 179 14.83 -16.44 14.64
CA ASP A 179 14.76 -16.97 16.00
C ASP A 179 13.90 -18.24 16.04
N GLU A 180 14.48 -19.35 16.51
CA GLU A 180 13.78 -20.64 16.66
C GLU A 180 12.82 -20.64 17.87
N GLU A 181 13.03 -19.78 18.88
CA GLU A 181 12.17 -19.62 20.05
C GLU A 181 11.21 -18.42 19.92
N ARG A 182 10.17 -18.58 19.10
CA ARG A 182 9.20 -17.51 18.86
C ARG A 182 8.25 -17.30 20.05
N GLN A 183 8.44 -16.21 20.80
CA GLN A 183 7.41 -15.69 21.71
C GLN A 183 6.40 -14.79 20.97
N VAL A 184 5.14 -14.82 21.40
CA VAL A 184 4.06 -13.97 20.85
C VAL A 184 4.40 -12.49 21.08
N THR A 185 4.60 -11.74 20.00
CA THR A 185 4.94 -10.32 20.05
C THR A 185 3.70 -9.42 20.12
N PHE A 186 3.87 -8.14 20.49
CA PHE A 186 2.81 -7.13 20.40
C PHE A 186 2.26 -7.03 18.96
N ARG A 187 3.15 -7.07 17.98
CA ARG A 187 2.84 -7.12 16.55
C ARG A 187 1.89 -8.28 16.21
N ASP A 188 2.17 -9.48 16.72
CA ASP A 188 1.29 -10.66 16.52
C ASP A 188 -0.09 -10.47 17.16
N LYS A 189 -0.14 -9.85 18.35
CA LYS A 189 -1.41 -9.54 19.03
C LYS A 189 -2.26 -8.56 18.21
N VAL A 190 -1.65 -7.52 17.64
CA VAL A 190 -2.34 -6.54 16.79
C VAL A 190 -2.87 -7.20 15.53
N ALA A 191 -2.05 -7.98 14.82
CA ALA A 191 -2.49 -8.71 13.65
C ALA A 191 -3.66 -9.65 13.95
N ARG A 192 -3.64 -10.33 15.11
CA ARG A 192 -4.74 -11.18 15.55
C ARG A 192 -6.02 -10.39 15.82
N ILE A 193 -5.94 -9.25 16.51
CA ILE A 193 -7.09 -8.35 16.71
C ILE A 193 -7.66 -7.94 15.34
N ILE A 194 -6.82 -7.48 14.42
CA ILE A 194 -7.27 -7.13 13.07
C ILE A 194 -7.88 -8.34 12.36
N SER A 195 -7.34 -9.56 12.50
CA SER A 195 -7.96 -10.73 11.86
C SER A 195 -9.34 -11.09 12.42
N ILE A 196 -9.58 -10.84 13.71
CA ILE A 196 -10.86 -11.12 14.38
C ILE A 196 -11.90 -10.04 14.06
N TYR A 197 -11.49 -8.77 14.08
CA TYR A 197 -12.39 -7.63 13.93
C TYR A 197 -12.36 -6.99 12.53
N GLY A 198 -11.46 -7.44 11.65
CA GLY A 198 -11.14 -6.88 10.33
C GLY A 198 -12.15 -7.18 9.24
N MET A 199 -13.45 -7.15 9.55
CA MET A 199 -14.47 -6.91 8.54
C MET A 199 -14.54 -5.41 8.24
N GLY A 200 -13.63 -4.97 7.36
CA GLY A 200 -13.34 -3.59 6.99
C GLY A 200 -14.44 -2.79 6.28
N ILE A 201 -15.72 -3.14 6.42
CA ILE A 201 -16.84 -2.32 5.90
C ILE A 201 -17.47 -1.49 7.03
N LEU A 202 -17.63 -2.08 8.23
CA LEU A 202 -18.15 -1.36 9.39
C LEU A 202 -17.18 -0.31 9.91
N GLY A 203 -15.88 -0.60 9.94
CA GLY A 203 -14.85 0.35 10.38
C GLY A 203 -14.75 1.59 9.49
N ILE A 204 -14.75 1.41 8.16
CA ILE A 204 -14.74 2.53 7.21
C ILE A 204 -16.03 3.33 7.31
N GLY A 205 -17.19 2.68 7.42
CA GLY A 205 -18.47 3.36 7.61
C GLY A 205 -18.56 4.18 8.91
N ILE A 206 -17.99 3.67 10.01
CA ILE A 206 -17.95 4.36 11.30
C ILE A 206 -16.98 5.55 11.26
N VAL A 207 -15.82 5.39 10.61
CA VAL A 207 -14.83 6.46 10.42
C VAL A 207 -15.42 7.55 9.53
N ILE A 208 -15.99 7.20 8.37
CA ILE A 208 -16.70 8.14 7.48
C ILE A 208 -17.82 8.86 8.25
N LYS A 209 -18.64 8.14 9.02
CA LYS A 209 -19.71 8.74 9.83
C LYS A 209 -19.17 9.70 10.88
N HIS A 210 -18.05 9.40 11.53
CA HIS A 210 -17.42 10.33 12.50
C HIS A 210 -16.83 11.55 11.79
N ILE A 211 -16.17 11.37 10.64
CA ILE A 211 -15.63 12.46 9.84
C ILE A 211 -16.76 13.40 9.41
N PHE A 212 -17.82 12.89 8.78
CA PHE A 212 -18.99 13.70 8.42
C PHE A 212 -19.70 14.27 9.65
N GLY A 213 -19.74 13.52 10.76
CA GLY A 213 -20.28 13.95 12.03
C GLY A 213 -19.62 15.23 12.55
N ILE A 214 -18.29 15.32 12.51
CA ILE A 214 -17.53 16.51 12.93
C ILE A 214 -17.95 17.77 12.13
N PHE A 215 -18.27 17.62 10.84
CA PHE A 215 -18.74 18.74 10.01
C PHE A 215 -20.19 19.15 10.30
N THR A 216 -21.02 18.24 10.82
CA THR A 216 -22.42 18.51 11.18
C THR A 216 -22.62 19.08 12.59
N VAL A 217 -21.62 18.98 13.46
CA VAL A 217 -21.70 19.53 14.82
C VAL A 217 -21.42 21.04 14.77
N ASP A 218 -22.18 21.81 15.54
CA ASP A 218 -22.05 23.27 15.67
C ASP A 218 -20.86 23.62 16.60
N ILE A 219 -19.66 23.24 16.17
CA ILE A 219 -18.38 23.65 16.79
C ILE A 219 -17.75 24.79 16.01
N SER A 220 -16.87 25.56 16.65
CA SER A 220 -16.18 26.68 16.01
C SER A 220 -15.37 26.24 14.79
N ASN A 221 -15.21 27.14 13.81
CA ASN A 221 -14.41 26.89 12.61
C ASN A 221 -12.96 26.47 12.93
N SER A 222 -12.37 27.03 14.00
CA SER A 222 -11.04 26.64 14.47
C SER A 222 -10.97 25.17 14.93
N MET A 223 -12.01 24.67 15.60
CA MET A 223 -12.08 23.26 16.00
C MET A 223 -12.30 22.33 14.80
N LYS A 224 -13.08 22.77 13.80
CA LYS A 224 -13.25 22.02 12.54
C LYS A 224 -11.92 21.92 11.78
N ALA A 225 -11.16 23.01 11.70
CA ALA A 225 -9.84 23.05 11.08
C ALA A 225 -8.83 22.14 11.82
N LEU A 226 -8.80 22.19 13.16
CA LEU A 226 -7.98 21.29 13.97
C LEU A 226 -8.38 19.82 13.77
N GLY A 227 -9.69 19.53 13.73
CA GLY A 227 -10.19 18.18 13.45
C GLY A 227 -9.77 17.66 12.08
N PHE A 228 -9.82 18.51 11.05
CA PHE A 228 -9.34 18.19 9.71
C PHE A 228 -7.83 17.91 9.69
N LEU A 229 -7.03 18.76 10.35
CA LEU A 229 -5.58 18.56 10.46
C LEU A 229 -5.24 17.23 11.12
N LEU A 230 -5.88 16.92 12.26
CA LEU A 230 -5.66 15.67 12.98
C LEU A 230 -6.09 14.45 12.14
N LEU A 231 -7.20 14.56 11.40
CA LEU A 231 -7.66 13.52 10.50
C LEU A 231 -6.70 13.27 9.34
N TRP A 232 -6.13 14.34 8.78
CA TRP A 232 -5.13 14.23 7.71
C TRP A 232 -3.83 13.58 8.22
N VAL A 233 -3.32 14.01 9.38
CA VAL A 233 -2.16 13.37 10.03
C VAL A 233 -2.42 11.89 10.32
N PHE A 234 -3.60 11.58 10.87
CA PHE A 234 -4.01 10.20 11.14
C PHE A 234 -4.08 9.37 9.84
N SER A 235 -4.68 9.91 8.78
CA SER A 235 -4.78 9.25 7.47
C SER A 235 -3.40 8.91 6.89
N ASN A 236 -2.46 9.86 6.98
CA ASN A 236 -1.06 9.65 6.59
C ASN A 236 -0.42 8.48 7.35
N ILE A 237 -0.51 8.50 8.69
CA ILE A 237 0.03 7.44 9.53
C ILE A 237 -0.64 6.10 9.21
N LEU A 238 -1.96 6.07 9.02
CA LEU A 238 -2.72 4.86 8.73
C LEU A 238 -2.33 4.23 7.39
N VAL A 239 -2.24 5.03 6.32
CA VAL A 239 -1.83 4.52 5.00
C VAL A 239 -0.41 3.97 5.06
N ILE A 240 0.52 4.67 5.73
CA ILE A 240 1.87 4.15 5.91
C ILE A 240 1.88 2.89 6.78
N ALA A 241 1.06 2.80 7.82
CA ALA A 241 0.93 1.59 8.64
C ALA A 241 0.48 0.39 7.79
N ILE A 242 -0.47 0.57 6.87
CA ILE A 242 -0.88 -0.49 5.92
C ILE A 242 0.31 -0.91 5.05
N ILE A 243 1.08 0.04 4.51
CA ILE A 243 2.23 -0.27 3.65
C ILE A 243 3.32 -1.01 4.43
N VAL A 244 3.64 -0.54 5.63
CA VAL A 244 4.70 -1.10 6.48
C VAL A 244 4.30 -2.46 7.03
N PHE A 245 3.16 -2.57 7.72
CA PHE A 245 2.81 -3.81 8.40
C PHE A 245 2.22 -4.85 7.46
N ILE A 246 1.47 -4.46 6.43
CA ILE A 246 0.79 -5.41 5.54
C ILE A 246 1.57 -5.57 4.22
N GLY A 247 1.94 -4.46 3.59
CA GLY A 247 2.65 -4.47 2.30
C GLY A 247 4.03 -5.11 2.40
N LEU A 248 4.86 -4.66 3.34
CA LEU A 248 6.25 -5.10 3.47
C LEU A 248 6.41 -6.61 3.65
N PRO A 249 5.77 -7.30 4.63
CA PRO A 249 5.93 -8.75 4.78
C PRO A 249 5.35 -9.53 3.59
N TYR A 250 4.27 -9.03 2.98
CA TYR A 250 3.69 -9.64 1.78
C TYR A 250 4.64 -9.58 0.58
N PHE A 251 5.28 -8.44 0.32
CA PHE A 251 6.27 -8.33 -0.75
C PHE A 251 7.61 -9.00 -0.39
N LEU A 252 7.95 -9.10 0.89
CA LEU A 252 9.10 -9.89 1.34
C LEU A 252 8.93 -11.39 1.04
N GLN A 253 7.70 -11.92 1.22
CA GLN A 253 7.38 -13.29 0.77
C GLN A 253 7.58 -13.44 -0.75
N ALA A 254 7.14 -12.45 -1.54
CA ALA A 254 7.34 -12.45 -2.99
C ALA A 254 8.84 -12.46 -3.37
N TYR A 255 9.65 -11.69 -2.64
CA TYR A 255 11.10 -11.65 -2.80
C TYR A 255 11.73 -13.02 -2.57
N TYR A 256 11.34 -13.73 -1.51
CA TYR A 256 11.88 -15.06 -1.24
C TYR A 256 11.40 -16.13 -2.22
N LYS A 257 10.15 -16.07 -2.66
CA LYS A 257 9.66 -16.91 -3.77
C LYS A 257 10.40 -16.63 -5.09
N TRP A 258 10.85 -15.39 -5.30
CA TRP A 258 11.72 -15.08 -6.43
C TRP A 258 13.11 -15.70 -6.23
N LYS A 259 13.69 -15.53 -5.05
CA LYS A 259 15.07 -15.94 -4.71
C LYS A 259 15.28 -17.44 -4.70
N TYR A 260 14.32 -18.22 -4.18
CA TYR A 260 14.37 -19.68 -4.04
C TYR A 260 13.19 -20.34 -4.79
N PRO A 261 13.07 -20.15 -6.11
CA PRO A 261 11.84 -20.45 -6.82
C PRO A 261 11.58 -21.96 -6.92
N GLU A 262 12.63 -22.79 -6.99
CA GLU A 262 12.47 -24.25 -7.08
C GLU A 262 12.16 -24.89 -5.74
N GLU A 263 12.78 -24.39 -4.67
CA GLU A 263 12.58 -24.83 -3.30
C GLU A 263 11.15 -24.54 -2.86
N TYR A 264 10.67 -23.30 -3.06
CA TYR A 264 9.27 -22.96 -2.81
C TYR A 264 8.30 -23.77 -3.67
N ARG A 265 8.61 -23.96 -4.96
CA ARG A 265 7.76 -24.77 -5.84
C ARG A 265 7.60 -26.20 -5.33
N LYS A 266 8.70 -26.84 -4.93
CA LYS A 266 8.70 -28.21 -4.39
C LYS A 266 7.97 -28.27 -3.05
N TRP A 267 8.22 -27.30 -2.16
CA TRP A 267 7.55 -27.20 -0.86
C TRP A 267 6.03 -26.98 -0.97
N GLU A 268 5.58 -26.15 -1.92
CA GLU A 268 4.15 -25.94 -2.22
C GLU A 268 3.51 -27.10 -3.03
N GLY A 269 4.28 -28.12 -3.40
CA GLY A 269 3.80 -29.26 -4.18
C GLY A 269 3.32 -28.89 -5.58
N LYS A 270 3.87 -27.82 -6.19
CA LYS A 270 3.45 -27.33 -7.50
C LYS A 270 4.28 -27.94 -8.63
N SER A 271 3.60 -28.30 -9.72
CA SER A 271 4.29 -28.64 -10.96
C SER A 271 5.03 -27.43 -11.54
N VAL A 272 6.04 -27.68 -12.38
CA VAL A 272 6.79 -26.63 -13.10
C VAL A 272 5.84 -25.74 -13.90
N GLU A 273 4.82 -26.34 -14.53
CA GLU A 273 3.81 -25.61 -15.29
C GLU A 273 2.92 -24.71 -14.42
N GLU A 274 2.45 -25.20 -13.28
CA GLU A 274 1.62 -24.39 -12.37
C GLU A 274 2.39 -23.20 -11.79
N TRP A 275 3.68 -23.40 -11.49
CA TRP A 275 4.54 -22.39 -10.89
C TRP A 275 4.93 -21.29 -11.87
N TYR A 276 5.47 -21.67 -13.03
CA TYR A 276 6.02 -20.71 -13.99
C TYR A 276 5.03 -20.31 -15.08
N GLY A 277 4.09 -21.19 -15.43
CA GLY A 277 3.13 -21.01 -16.51
C GLY A 277 3.66 -21.42 -17.88
N LYS A 278 2.77 -22.01 -18.72
CA LYS A 278 3.10 -22.49 -20.07
C LYS A 278 3.85 -21.48 -20.93
N LYS A 279 3.40 -20.21 -20.93
CA LYS A 279 4.00 -19.15 -21.78
C LYS A 279 5.43 -18.83 -21.38
N TYR A 280 5.74 -18.87 -20.08
CA TYR A 280 7.08 -18.63 -19.58
C TYR A 280 8.01 -19.80 -19.96
N LEU A 281 7.56 -21.04 -19.72
CA LEU A 281 8.32 -22.26 -20.03
C LEU A 281 8.62 -22.42 -21.53
N LYS A 282 7.74 -21.94 -22.43
CA LYS A 282 8.04 -21.90 -23.87
C LYS A 282 9.32 -21.11 -24.20
N LYS A 283 9.68 -20.12 -23.38
CA LYS A 283 10.89 -19.31 -23.54
C LYS A 283 12.06 -19.78 -22.67
N HIS A 284 11.77 -20.63 -21.68
CA HIS A 284 12.69 -21.07 -20.64
C HIS A 284 12.63 -22.60 -20.52
N LYS A 285 13.06 -23.30 -21.58
CA LYS A 285 12.99 -24.76 -21.66
C LYS A 285 13.94 -25.45 -20.69
N GLU A 286 14.98 -24.76 -20.24
CA GLU A 286 15.93 -25.21 -19.22
C GLU A 286 15.27 -25.60 -17.89
N LEU A 287 14.11 -25.02 -17.58
CA LEU A 287 13.34 -25.30 -16.35
C LEU A 287 12.48 -26.57 -16.44
N LEU A 288 12.40 -27.20 -17.62
CA LEU A 288 11.65 -28.45 -17.83
C LEU A 288 12.50 -29.70 -17.58
N LYS A 289 13.78 -29.53 -17.24
CA LYS A 289 14.74 -30.60 -16.99
C LYS A 289 14.53 -31.23 -15.61
#